data_AF-A0AAN8VKN4-F1
#
_entry.id   AF-A0AAN8VKN4-F1
#
_cell.length_a   1.000
_cell.length_b   1.000
_cell.length_c   1.000
_cell.angle_alpha   90.00
_cell.angle_beta   90.00
_cell.angle_gamma   90.00
#
_symmetry.space_group_name_H-M   'P 1'
#
loop_
_entity.id
_entity.type
_entity.pdbx_description
1 polymer ?
#
loop_
_entity_poly.entity_id
_entity_poly.type
_entity_poly.pdbx_seq_one_letter_code
_entity_poly.pdbx_strand_id
1 'polypeptide(L)'
;MQHKADETSVSRDNIMKETEKMHQLHNEGMCTKGFQFPWMLGLMDSCANVKVKRMGEPNNVPFHAACKKKYRGEEAELKLLELCSLYEDYLCDPAWHPFKVIMVGGNAKEIIDEEDEKLKILKNDYGEEVSAAVVRALGELNEYNPSGRYPMVELWNSAQGRKATPQEGVLLILKQWKVYERETEGLVLVIAYGMTVNCRYSN
;
A
#
# COMPACT_ATOMS: atom_id res chain seq x y z
N MET A 1 -2.34 -3.05 -42.70
CA MET A 1 -2.55 -2.45 -41.37
C MET A 1 -2.82 -3.61 -40.42
N GLN A 2 -1.82 -3.99 -39.62
CA GLN A 2 -1.91 -5.09 -38.67
C GLN A 2 -2.65 -4.58 -37.42
N HIS A 3 -3.85 -5.09 -37.16
CA HIS A 3 -4.51 -4.91 -35.86
C HIS A 3 -3.75 -5.77 -34.84
N LYS A 4 -3.07 -5.14 -33.88
CA LYS A 4 -2.62 -5.79 -32.65
C LYS A 4 -3.88 -6.13 -31.84
N ALA A 5 -4.06 -7.40 -31.51
CA ALA A 5 -5.09 -7.84 -30.57
C ALA A 5 -4.71 -7.36 -29.17
N ASP A 6 -5.62 -6.66 -28.52
CA ASP A 6 -5.55 -6.27 -27.12
C ASP A 6 -5.73 -7.54 -26.26
N GLU A 7 -4.71 -7.90 -25.49
CA GLU A 7 -4.69 -9.03 -24.55
C GLU A 7 -5.40 -8.72 -23.20
N THR A 8 -6.39 -7.82 -23.18
CA THR A 8 -6.91 -7.23 -21.92
C THR A 8 -8.35 -7.59 -21.54
N SER A 9 -9.07 -8.42 -22.30
CA SER A 9 -10.42 -8.84 -21.90
C SER A 9 -10.40 -10.17 -21.13
N VAL A 10 -10.17 -10.14 -19.82
CA VAL A 10 -10.50 -11.28 -18.97
C VAL A 10 -12.03 -11.42 -18.97
N SER A 11 -12.54 -12.52 -19.57
CA SER A 11 -13.99 -12.77 -19.67
C SER A 11 -14.63 -12.88 -18.28
N ARG A 12 -15.81 -12.28 -18.12
CA ARG A 12 -16.61 -12.31 -16.87
C ARG A 12 -16.83 -13.73 -16.37
N ASP A 13 -17.04 -14.67 -17.29
CA ASP A 13 -17.28 -16.09 -16.96
C ASP A 13 -16.06 -16.74 -16.31
N ASN A 14 -14.85 -16.34 -16.75
CA ASN A 14 -13.61 -16.83 -16.16
C ASN A 14 -13.42 -16.27 -14.74
N ILE A 15 -13.77 -15.00 -14.52
CA ILE A 15 -13.70 -14.38 -13.19
C ILE A 15 -14.64 -15.11 -12.23
N MET A 16 -15.89 -15.34 -12.64
CA MET A 16 -16.89 -16.03 -11.82
C MET A 16 -16.42 -17.44 -11.43
N LYS A 17 -15.92 -18.21 -12.39
CA LYS A 17 -15.39 -19.55 -12.15
C LYS A 17 -14.23 -19.55 -11.14
N GLU A 18 -13.27 -18.63 -11.27
CA GLU A 18 -12.15 -18.53 -10.33
C GLU A 18 -12.62 -18.07 -8.94
N THR A 19 -13.59 -17.15 -8.85
CA THR A 19 -14.14 -16.72 -7.56
C THR A 19 -14.93 -17.80 -6.83
N GLU A 20 -15.61 -18.69 -7.55
CA GLU A 20 -16.26 -19.88 -6.99
C GLU A 20 -15.22 -20.86 -6.44
N LYS A 21 -14.14 -21.10 -7.20
CA LYS A 21 -13.02 -21.93 -6.77
C LYS A 21 -12.33 -21.38 -5.53
N MET A 22 -12.12 -20.06 -5.46
CA MET A 22 -11.61 -19.36 -4.28
C MET A 22 -12.50 -19.57 -3.05
N HIS A 23 -13.82 -19.35 -3.19
CA HIS A 23 -14.78 -19.54 -2.10
C HIS A 23 -14.80 -20.97 -1.59
N GLN A 24 -14.76 -21.94 -2.50
CA GLN A 24 -14.74 -23.36 -2.14
C GLN A 24 -13.48 -23.70 -1.32
N LEU A 25 -12.29 -23.30 -1.79
CA LEU A 25 -11.04 -23.56 -1.08
C LEU A 25 -10.94 -22.80 0.26
N HIS A 26 -11.52 -21.60 0.36
CA HIS A 26 -11.62 -20.87 1.63
C HIS A 26 -12.44 -21.65 2.66
N ASN A 27 -13.61 -22.14 2.27
CA ASN A 27 -14.49 -22.91 3.14
C ASN A 27 -13.86 -24.25 3.55
N GLU A 28 -13.15 -24.91 2.65
CA GLU A 28 -12.43 -26.17 2.92
C GLU A 28 -11.19 -25.95 3.83
N GLY A 29 -10.47 -24.83 3.65
CA GLY A 29 -9.29 -24.47 4.43
C GLY A 29 -9.58 -23.98 5.86
N MET A 30 -10.70 -23.28 6.08
CA MET A 30 -11.12 -22.82 7.41
C MET A 30 -11.45 -23.98 8.36
N CYS A 31 -11.87 -25.14 7.84
CA CYS A 31 -12.16 -26.31 8.65
C CYS A 31 -10.91 -27.04 9.18
N THR A 32 -9.71 -26.78 8.64
CA THR A 32 -8.53 -27.61 8.95
C THR A 32 -7.36 -26.86 9.60
N LYS A 33 -7.22 -25.53 9.42
CA LYS A 33 -6.12 -24.76 10.03
C LYS A 33 -6.58 -23.35 10.40
N GLY A 34 -6.65 -23.05 11.70
CA GLY A 34 -6.97 -21.71 12.24
C GLY A 34 -5.89 -20.67 11.99
N PHE A 35 -5.63 -20.34 10.72
CA PHE A 35 -4.65 -19.33 10.30
C PHE A 35 -5.35 -18.07 9.79
N GLN A 36 -5.09 -16.95 10.45
CA GLN A 36 -5.43 -15.61 10.00
C GLN A 36 -4.70 -15.33 8.68
N PHE A 37 -5.47 -14.95 7.65
CA PHE A 37 -5.12 -14.95 6.22
C PHE A 37 -3.77 -14.29 5.83
N PRO A 38 -2.74 -15.07 5.44
CA PRO A 38 -1.45 -14.56 4.95
C PRO A 38 -1.47 -13.94 3.54
N TRP A 39 -2.53 -14.15 2.74
CA TRP A 39 -2.58 -13.67 1.35
C TRP A 39 -2.69 -12.14 1.24
N MET A 40 -3.23 -11.46 2.26
CA MET A 40 -3.24 -9.99 2.31
C MET A 40 -1.82 -9.39 2.46
N LEU A 41 -0.89 -10.08 3.14
CA LEU A 41 0.51 -9.63 3.18
C LEU A 41 1.17 -9.72 1.79
N GLY A 42 0.81 -10.73 0.98
CA GLY A 42 1.31 -10.86 -0.38
C GLY A 42 0.90 -9.72 -1.33
N LEU A 43 -0.18 -8.98 -1.01
CA LEU A 43 -0.57 -7.74 -1.70
C LEU A 43 0.34 -6.55 -1.39
N MET A 44 1.01 -6.57 -0.23
CA MET A 44 1.91 -5.50 0.19
C MET A 44 3.29 -5.60 -0.50
N ASP A 45 3.75 -6.83 -0.81
CA ASP A 45 5.11 -7.10 -1.33
C ASP A 45 5.20 -7.37 -2.85
N SER A 46 4.10 -7.29 -3.60
CA SER A 46 4.14 -7.62 -5.02
C SER A 46 4.81 -6.51 -5.86
N CYS A 47 5.77 -6.87 -6.73
CA CYS A 47 6.30 -6.03 -7.82
C CYS A 47 5.26 -5.67 -8.90
N ALA A 48 3.96 -5.68 -8.57
CA ALA A 48 2.90 -5.24 -9.44
C ALA A 48 2.82 -3.71 -9.40
N ASN A 49 2.48 -3.12 -10.55
CA ASN A 49 2.21 -1.67 -10.64
C ASN A 49 1.08 -1.23 -9.71
N VAL A 50 0.24 -2.17 -9.28
CA VAL A 50 -0.86 -1.96 -8.34
C VAL A 50 -0.42 -2.47 -6.98
N LYS A 51 -0.47 -1.60 -5.98
CA LYS A 51 -0.07 -1.88 -4.60
C LYS A 51 -1.03 -1.23 -3.61
N VAL A 52 -0.95 -1.66 -2.36
CA VAL A 52 -1.62 -0.97 -1.26
C VAL A 52 -0.83 0.29 -0.90
N LYS A 53 -1.50 1.44 -0.86
CA LYS A 53 -0.93 2.71 -0.40
C LYS A 53 -1.72 3.20 0.83
N ARG A 54 -1.04 3.76 1.82
CA ARG A 54 -1.66 4.47 2.93
C ARG A 54 -1.71 5.95 2.59
N MET A 55 -2.91 6.45 2.33
CA MET A 55 -3.19 7.85 2.02
C MET A 55 -3.13 8.66 3.29
N GLY A 56 -2.30 9.71 3.30
CA GLY A 56 -2.07 10.52 4.50
C GLY A 56 -0.90 10.08 5.37
N GLU A 57 -0.15 9.06 4.94
CA GLU A 57 1.14 8.70 5.53
C GLU A 57 2.28 9.39 4.75
N PRO A 58 3.19 10.11 5.42
CA PRO A 58 4.29 10.79 4.74
C PRO A 58 5.25 9.78 4.11
N ASN A 59 5.79 10.12 2.94
CA ASN A 59 6.84 9.31 2.34
C ASN A 59 8.14 9.49 3.12
N ASN A 60 8.67 8.41 3.71
CA ASN A 60 9.87 8.46 4.55
C ASN A 60 11.20 8.49 3.75
N VAL A 61 11.17 8.32 2.42
CA VAL A 61 12.40 8.34 1.60
C VAL A 61 13.16 9.68 1.69
N PRO A 62 12.51 10.86 1.55
CA PRO A 62 13.14 12.15 1.79
C PRO A 62 13.67 12.31 3.22
N PHE A 63 12.95 11.77 4.22
CA PHE A 63 13.37 11.84 5.63
C PHE A 63 14.68 11.08 5.83
N HIS A 64 14.78 9.86 5.29
CA HIS A 64 16.02 9.07 5.31
C HIS A 64 17.18 9.84 4.66
N ALA A 65 16.96 10.42 3.48
CA ALA A 65 17.98 11.16 2.76
C ALA A 65 18.48 12.39 3.55
N ALA A 66 17.55 13.16 4.12
CA ALA A 66 17.87 14.34 4.92
C ALA A 66 18.61 13.97 6.22
N CYS A 67 18.14 12.96 6.95
CA CYS A 67 18.79 12.51 8.19
C CYS A 67 20.19 11.95 7.95
N LYS A 68 20.39 11.15 6.90
CA LYS A 68 21.73 10.63 6.53
C LYS A 68 22.71 11.72 6.10
N LYS A 69 22.21 12.85 5.59
CA LYS A 69 23.04 14.01 5.25
C LYS A 69 23.44 14.81 6.50
N LYS A 70 22.57 14.87 7.50
CA LYS A 70 22.73 15.71 8.71
C LYS A 70 23.48 14.98 9.84
N TYR A 71 23.24 13.69 10.01
CA TYR A 71 23.78 12.87 11.10
C TYR A 71 24.64 11.72 10.56
N ARG A 72 25.37 11.03 11.43
CA ARG A 72 26.27 9.93 11.05
C ARG A 72 25.96 8.65 11.84
N GLY A 73 26.16 7.50 11.21
CA GLY A 73 26.04 6.19 11.88
C GLY A 73 24.65 5.94 12.47
N GLU A 74 24.60 5.28 13.63
CA GLU A 74 23.36 4.92 14.33
C GLU A 74 22.51 6.14 14.74
N GLU A 75 23.14 7.30 14.95
CA GLU A 75 22.42 8.54 15.27
C GLU A 75 21.47 8.96 14.14
N ALA A 76 21.84 8.70 12.88
CA ALA A 76 20.99 9.06 11.74
C ALA A 76 19.67 8.27 11.71
N GLU A 77 19.72 6.99 12.08
CA GLU A 77 18.54 6.13 12.14
C GLU A 77 17.66 6.49 13.35
N LEU A 78 18.26 6.78 14.51
CA LEU A 78 17.51 7.29 15.66
C LEU A 78 16.80 8.61 15.36
N LYS A 79 17.51 9.57 14.74
CA LYS A 79 16.95 10.88 14.38
C LYS A 79 15.87 10.79 13.31
N LEU A 80 16.00 9.83 12.40
CA LEU A 80 14.95 9.53 11.45
C LEU A 80 13.68 9.04 12.15
N LEU A 81 13.79 8.04 13.05
CA LEU A 81 12.64 7.49 13.75
C LEU A 81 11.94 8.56 14.59
N GLU A 82 12.72 9.38 15.31
CA GLU A 82 12.18 10.54 16.05
C GLU A 82 11.43 11.51 15.13
N LEU A 83 12.00 11.83 13.97
CA LEU A 83 11.40 12.78 13.03
C LEU A 83 10.13 12.23 12.38
N CYS A 84 10.13 10.97 11.92
CA CYS A 84 8.95 10.33 11.36
C CYS A 84 7.82 10.27 12.39
N SER A 85 8.10 9.79 13.60
CA SER A 85 7.12 9.71 14.68
C SER A 85 6.54 11.09 15.02
N LEU A 86 7.39 12.13 15.12
CA LEU A 86 6.95 13.48 15.44
C LEU A 86 5.95 14.02 14.41
N TYR A 87 6.23 13.83 13.13
CA TYR A 87 5.33 14.32 12.07
C TYR A 87 4.12 13.44 11.87
N GLU A 88 4.20 12.13 12.10
CA GLU A 88 3.04 11.26 12.16
C GLU A 88 2.07 11.69 13.28
N ASP A 89 2.59 12.00 14.47
CA ASP A 89 1.80 12.51 15.59
C ASP A 89 1.15 13.86 15.26
N TYR A 90 1.91 14.79 14.67
CA TYR A 90 1.36 16.06 14.23
C TYR A 90 0.27 15.89 13.17
N LEU A 91 0.46 15.03 12.16
CA LEU A 91 -0.55 14.78 11.12
C LEU A 91 -1.87 14.27 11.72
N CYS A 92 -1.78 13.43 12.74
CA CYS A 92 -2.93 12.87 13.46
C CYS A 92 -3.56 13.85 14.46
N ASP A 93 -2.87 14.93 14.84
CA ASP A 93 -3.37 15.94 15.77
C ASP A 93 -4.46 16.82 15.10
N PRO A 94 -5.72 16.76 15.56
CA PRO A 94 -6.79 17.58 15.02
C PRO A 94 -6.58 19.09 15.28
N ALA A 95 -5.79 19.45 16.30
CA ALA A 95 -5.49 20.85 16.61
C ALA A 95 -4.50 21.47 15.62
N TRP A 96 -3.71 20.66 14.91
CA TRP A 96 -2.82 21.16 13.86
C TRP A 96 -3.47 21.05 12.48
N HIS A 97 -4.01 22.17 12.01
CA HIS A 97 -4.66 22.27 10.72
C HIS A 97 -4.02 23.40 9.88
N PRO A 98 -2.85 23.17 9.26
CA PRO A 98 -2.07 24.17 8.53
C PRO A 98 -2.68 24.47 7.15
N PHE A 99 -3.98 24.80 7.13
CA PHE A 99 -4.72 25.17 5.93
C PHE A 99 -5.37 26.53 6.13
N LYS A 100 -5.43 27.30 5.04
CA LYS A 100 -6.16 28.54 4.95
C LYS A 100 -7.21 28.46 3.85
N VAL A 101 -8.32 29.14 4.07
CA VAL A 101 -9.40 29.21 3.09
C VAL A 101 -9.17 30.40 2.16
N ILE A 102 -9.15 30.13 0.86
CA ILE A 102 -9.11 31.15 -0.19
C ILE A 102 -10.37 31.08 -1.06
N MET A 103 -10.74 32.21 -1.66
CA MET A 103 -11.86 32.28 -2.60
C MET A 103 -11.35 32.13 -4.03
N VAL A 104 -11.74 31.04 -4.72
CA VAL A 104 -11.40 30.80 -6.13
C VAL A 104 -12.69 30.69 -6.94
N GLY A 105 -12.97 31.72 -7.75
CA GLY A 105 -14.17 31.74 -8.59
C GLY A 105 -15.47 31.70 -7.79
N GLY A 106 -15.51 32.34 -6.62
CA GLY A 106 -16.69 32.36 -5.74
C GLY A 106 -16.84 31.13 -4.83
N ASN A 107 -15.98 30.12 -4.96
CA ASN A 107 -15.97 28.95 -4.08
C ASN A 107 -14.82 29.01 -3.08
N ALA A 108 -15.12 28.70 -1.81
CA ALA A 108 -14.11 28.54 -0.77
C ALA A 108 -13.31 27.26 -1.02
N LYS A 109 -11.98 27.37 -1.03
CA LYS A 109 -11.05 26.24 -1.14
C LYS A 109 -10.00 26.33 -0.05
N GLU A 110 -9.72 25.20 0.59
CA GLU A 110 -8.60 25.08 1.51
C GLU A 110 -7.31 24.86 0.72
N ILE A 111 -6.28 25.65 1.06
CA ILE A 111 -4.92 25.48 0.59
C ILE A 111 -3.98 25.42 1.78
N ILE A 112 -2.83 24.81 1.62
CA ILE A 112 -1.80 24.75 2.66
C ILE A 112 -1.34 26.16 3.01
N ASP A 113 -1.18 26.44 4.30
CA ASP A 113 -0.58 27.67 4.75
C ASP A 113 0.95 27.57 4.77
N GLU A 114 1.60 28.16 3.76
CA GLU A 114 3.07 28.19 3.65
C GLU A 114 3.75 28.94 4.81
N GLU A 115 3.00 29.74 5.56
CA GLU A 115 3.50 30.45 6.74
C GLU A 115 3.42 29.63 8.04
N ASP A 116 2.89 28.40 8.00
CA ASP A 116 2.81 27.52 9.17
C ASP A 116 4.20 27.28 9.78
N GLU A 117 4.31 27.51 11.09
CA GLU A 117 5.58 27.49 11.82
C GLU A 117 6.25 26.11 11.76
N LYS A 118 5.50 25.02 11.93
CA LYS A 118 6.04 23.65 11.90
C LYS A 118 6.54 23.29 10.50
N LEU A 119 5.78 23.64 9.45
CA LEU A 119 6.21 23.41 8.06
C LEU A 119 7.46 24.22 7.70
N LYS A 120 7.58 25.47 8.17
CA LYS A 120 8.77 26.30 7.98
C LYS A 120 9.99 25.72 8.68
N ILE A 121 9.83 25.29 9.95
CA ILE A 121 10.91 24.64 10.69
C ILE A 121 11.36 23.37 9.96
N LEU A 122 10.43 22.51 9.53
CA LEU A 122 10.75 21.29 8.77
C LEU A 122 11.55 21.59 7.52
N LYS A 123 11.11 22.58 6.74
CA LYS A 123 11.75 22.98 5.48
C LYS A 123 13.15 23.53 5.71
N ASN A 124 13.34 24.33 6.77
CA ASN A 124 14.65 24.91 7.11
C ASN A 124 15.63 23.85 7.61
N ASP A 125 15.17 22.91 8.44
CA ASP A 125 16.03 21.96 9.12
C ASP A 125 16.39 20.72 8.29
N TYR A 126 15.47 20.28 7.42
CA TYR A 126 15.56 19.02 6.69
C TYR A 126 15.37 19.17 5.17
N GLY A 127 14.96 20.36 4.71
CA GLY A 127 14.86 20.69 3.28
C GLY A 127 13.46 20.59 2.70
N GLU A 128 13.35 21.04 1.46
CA GLU A 128 12.08 21.14 0.73
C GLU A 128 11.41 19.80 0.48
N GLU A 129 12.18 18.74 0.17
CA GLU A 129 11.61 17.43 -0.15
C GLU A 129 10.88 16.79 1.04
N VAL A 130 11.41 16.99 2.26
CA VAL A 130 10.79 16.49 3.50
C VAL A 130 9.50 17.27 3.79
N SER A 131 9.56 18.59 3.69
CA SER A 131 8.37 19.45 3.83
C SER A 131 7.29 19.10 2.80
N ALA A 132 7.67 18.90 1.53
CA ALA A 132 6.76 18.50 0.47
C ALA A 132 6.11 17.12 0.71
N ALA A 133 6.82 16.19 1.34
CA ALA A 133 6.27 14.89 1.71
C ALA A 133 5.17 15.02 2.78
N VAL A 134 5.38 15.86 3.80
CA VAL A 134 4.38 16.14 4.84
C VAL A 134 3.18 16.91 4.27
N VAL A 135 3.43 17.92 3.45
CA VAL A 135 2.37 18.69 2.77
C VAL A 135 1.49 17.80 1.91
N ARG A 136 2.08 16.84 1.19
CA ARG A 136 1.33 15.85 0.42
C ARG A 136 0.46 14.98 1.34
N ALA A 137 1.01 14.48 2.44
CA ALA A 137 0.27 13.68 3.41
C ALA A 137 -0.91 14.46 4.01
N LEU A 138 -0.71 15.74 4.38
CA LEU A 138 -1.79 16.62 4.84
C LEU A 138 -2.92 16.75 3.81
N GLY A 139 -2.57 16.97 2.54
CA GLY A 139 -3.57 17.05 1.46
C GLY A 139 -4.35 15.74 1.29
N GLU A 140 -3.65 14.60 1.32
CA GLU A 140 -4.27 13.27 1.25
C GLU A 140 -5.20 13.01 2.44
N LEU A 141 -4.85 13.42 3.66
CA LEU A 141 -5.72 13.30 4.84
C LEU A 141 -7.00 14.13 4.68
N ASN A 142 -6.89 15.39 4.22
CA ASN A 142 -8.07 16.23 4.01
C ASN A 142 -8.96 15.70 2.88
N GLU A 143 -8.40 15.08 1.85
CA GLU A 143 -9.17 14.48 0.75
C GLU A 143 -9.89 13.19 1.18
N TYR A 144 -9.20 12.29 1.87
CA TYR A 144 -9.71 10.94 2.15
C TYR A 144 -10.42 10.81 3.49
N ASN A 145 -10.00 11.57 4.50
CA ASN A 145 -10.50 11.44 5.87
C ASN A 145 -10.41 12.77 6.65
N PRO A 146 -11.10 13.83 6.19
CA PRO A 146 -10.96 15.17 6.76
C PRO A 146 -11.31 15.23 8.25
N SER A 147 -12.30 14.45 8.69
CA SER A 147 -12.72 14.42 10.09
C SER A 147 -11.91 13.47 10.96
N GLY A 148 -11.53 12.30 10.43
CA GLY A 148 -10.87 11.26 11.22
C GLY A 148 -9.36 11.45 11.34
N ARG A 149 -8.72 12.10 10.37
CA ARG A 149 -7.29 12.46 10.40
C ARG A 149 -6.32 11.28 10.60
N TYR A 150 -6.76 10.05 10.32
CA TYR A 150 -5.90 8.87 10.29
C TYR A 150 -5.67 8.40 8.84
N PRO A 151 -4.50 7.81 8.51
CA PRO A 151 -4.22 7.33 7.18
C PRO A 151 -5.19 6.22 6.73
N MET A 152 -5.72 6.36 5.51
CA MET A 152 -6.64 5.40 4.91
C MET A 152 -5.94 4.52 3.90
N VAL A 153 -6.29 3.24 3.87
CA VAL A 153 -5.72 2.28 2.92
C VAL A 153 -6.45 2.39 1.58
N GLU A 154 -5.70 2.56 0.50
CA GLU A 154 -6.23 2.67 -0.86
C GLU A 154 -5.44 1.77 -1.83
N LEU A 155 -6.13 1.16 -2.79
CA LEU A 155 -5.48 0.41 -3.85
C LEU A 155 -4.95 1.40 -4.89
N TRP A 156 -3.65 1.38 -5.14
CA TRP A 156 -2.95 2.42 -5.89
C TRP A 156 -2.19 1.86 -7.08
N ASN A 157 -2.43 2.40 -8.27
CA ASN A 157 -1.58 2.17 -9.43
C ASN A 157 -0.41 3.16 -9.40
N SER A 158 0.74 2.68 -8.97
CA SER A 158 1.98 3.47 -8.84
C SER A 158 2.53 3.92 -10.18
N ALA A 159 2.36 3.11 -11.24
CA ALA A 159 2.84 3.46 -12.57
C ALA A 159 2.04 4.63 -13.18
N GLN A 160 0.76 4.75 -12.82
CA GLN A 160 -0.10 5.82 -13.32
C GLN A 160 -0.32 6.95 -12.30
N GLY A 161 0.18 6.81 -11.07
CA GLY A 161 0.02 7.84 -10.03
C GLY A 161 -1.43 8.12 -9.67
N ARG A 162 -2.31 7.10 -9.69
CA ARG A 162 -3.74 7.22 -9.35
C ARG A 162 -4.26 6.01 -8.59
N LYS A 163 -5.45 6.16 -7.99
CA LYS A 163 -6.25 5.03 -7.48
C LYS A 163 -6.40 3.97 -8.56
N ALA A 164 -6.20 2.71 -8.19
CA ALA A 164 -6.38 1.58 -9.07
C ALA A 164 -7.86 1.42 -9.43
N THR A 165 -8.13 1.05 -10.67
CA THR A 165 -9.47 0.70 -11.13
C THR A 165 -9.91 -0.64 -10.53
N PRO A 166 -11.23 -0.90 -10.42
CA PRO A 166 -11.74 -2.22 -10.03
C PRO A 166 -11.16 -3.35 -10.88
N GLN A 167 -10.99 -3.13 -12.19
CA GLN A 167 -10.40 -4.10 -13.12
C GLN A 167 -8.94 -4.41 -12.75
N GLU A 168 -8.13 -3.39 -12.50
CA GLU A 168 -6.75 -3.54 -12.04
C GLU A 168 -6.67 -4.33 -10.72
N GLY A 169 -7.62 -4.09 -9.80
CA GLY A 169 -7.73 -4.83 -8.55
C GLY A 169 -8.10 -6.31 -8.74
N VAL A 170 -9.11 -6.60 -9.56
CA VAL A 170 -9.50 -7.98 -9.89
C VAL A 170 -8.34 -8.73 -10.54
N LEU A 171 -7.63 -8.10 -11.47
CA LEU A 171 -6.45 -8.69 -12.12
C LEU A 171 -5.33 -8.99 -11.11
N LEU A 172 -5.10 -8.11 -10.14
CA LEU A 172 -4.13 -8.34 -9.07
C LEU A 172 -4.51 -9.58 -8.23
N ILE A 173 -5.76 -9.67 -7.80
CA ILE A 173 -6.27 -10.80 -7.01
C ILE A 173 -6.14 -12.11 -7.81
N LEU A 174 -6.57 -12.12 -9.08
CA LEU A 174 -6.45 -13.30 -9.95
C LEU A 174 -5.00 -13.73 -10.17
N LYS A 175 -4.07 -12.77 -10.29
CA LYS A 175 -2.65 -13.07 -10.45
C LYS A 175 -2.09 -13.74 -9.19
N GLN A 176 -2.42 -13.22 -8.01
CA GLN A 176 -1.98 -13.80 -6.74
C GLN A 176 -2.60 -15.17 -6.49
N TRP A 177 -3.87 -15.32 -6.82
CA TRP A 177 -4.56 -16.60 -6.75
C TRP A 177 -3.85 -17.70 -7.54
N LYS A 178 -3.47 -17.41 -8.78
CA LYS A 178 -2.70 -18.37 -9.60
C LYS A 178 -1.34 -18.70 -9.02
N VAL A 179 -0.72 -17.80 -8.26
CA VAL A 179 0.53 -18.08 -7.54
C VAL A 179 0.24 -19.04 -6.38
N TYR A 180 -0.75 -18.70 -5.56
CA TYR A 180 -1.18 -19.52 -4.43
C TYR A 180 -1.62 -20.94 -4.85
N GLU A 181 -2.38 -21.06 -5.93
CA GLU A 181 -2.80 -22.32 -6.51
C GLU A 181 -1.60 -23.20 -6.88
N ARG A 182 -0.59 -22.65 -7.57
CA ARG A 182 0.64 -23.39 -7.90
C ARG A 182 1.44 -23.80 -6.67
N GLU A 183 1.52 -22.93 -5.67
CA GLU A 183 2.23 -23.22 -4.41
C GLU A 183 1.53 -24.30 -3.60
N THR A 184 0.20 -24.27 -3.54
CA THR A 184 -0.59 -25.29 -2.85
C THR A 184 -0.61 -26.62 -3.59
N GLU A 185 -0.73 -26.63 -4.92
CA GLU A 185 -0.53 -27.84 -5.74
C GLU A 185 0.88 -28.41 -5.57
N GLY A 186 1.90 -27.55 -5.51
CA GLY A 186 3.28 -27.94 -5.24
C GLY A 186 3.46 -28.57 -3.85
N LEU A 187 2.88 -27.98 -2.81
CA LEU A 187 2.92 -28.53 -1.45
C LEU A 187 2.16 -29.87 -1.34
N VAL A 188 1.01 -29.99 -2.01
CA VAL A 188 0.26 -31.25 -2.08
C VAL A 188 1.08 -32.33 -2.81
N LEU A 189 1.77 -31.97 -3.90
CA LEU A 189 2.68 -32.88 -4.61
C LEU A 189 3.88 -33.30 -3.75
N VAL A 190 4.49 -32.39 -2.99
CA VAL A 190 5.61 -32.72 -2.10
C VAL A 190 5.17 -33.66 -0.97
N ILE A 191 4.01 -33.39 -0.37
CA ILE A 191 3.42 -34.24 0.68
C ILE A 191 3.03 -35.61 0.12
N ALA A 192 2.39 -35.67 -1.05
CA ALA A 192 2.06 -36.92 -1.73
C ALA A 192 3.32 -37.72 -2.09
N TYR A 193 4.34 -37.06 -2.63
CA TYR A 193 5.61 -37.69 -2.98
C TYR A 193 6.30 -38.27 -1.74
N GLY A 194 6.40 -37.50 -0.65
CA GLY A 194 6.95 -37.96 0.64
C GLY A 194 6.21 -39.16 1.24
N MET A 195 4.87 -39.18 1.14
CA MET A 195 4.07 -40.34 1.54
C MET A 195 4.37 -41.57 0.67
N THR A 196 4.51 -41.43 -0.65
CA THR A 196 4.91 -42.54 -1.54
C THR A 196 6.34 -43.02 -1.33
N VAL A 197 7.28 -42.16 -0.96
CA VAL A 197 8.68 -42.57 -0.70
C VAL A 197 8.77 -43.35 0.61
N ASN A 198 8.07 -42.92 1.68
CA ASN A 198 8.03 -43.66 2.95
C ASN A 198 7.39 -45.05 2.80
N CYS A 199 6.39 -45.22 1.93
CA CYS A 199 5.83 -46.55 1.64
C CYS A 199 6.81 -47.51 0.92
N ARG A 200 7.88 -47.03 0.27
CA ARG A 200 8.86 -47.91 -0.41
C ARG A 200 10.02 -48.37 0.46
N TYR A 201 10.20 -47.78 1.64
CA TYR A 201 11.30 -48.11 2.56
C TYR A 201 10.85 -48.78 3.87
N SER A 202 9.58 -49.18 3.97
CA SER A 202 9.01 -49.89 5.14
C SER A 202 8.71 -51.38 4.90
N ASN A 203 9.53 -52.07 4.09
CA ASN A 203 9.50 -53.53 3.95
C ASN A 203 10.78 -54.16 4.51
#